data_AF-A0A9P4PI21-F1
#
_entry.id   AF-A0A9P4PI21-F1
#
_cell.length_a   1.000
_cell.length_b   1.000
_cell.length_c   1.000
_cell.angle_alpha   90.00
_cell.angle_beta   90.00
_cell.angle_gamma   90.00
#
_symmetry.space_group_name_H-M   'P 1'
#
loop_
_entity.id
_entity.type
_entity.pdbx_description
1 polymer ?
#
loop_
_entity_poly.entity_id
_entity_poly.type
_entity_poly.pdbx_seq_one_letter_code
_entity_poly.pdbx_strand_id
1 'polypeptide(L)'
;MYFDWSSIFHSWFAAFVSLPFTVFTIIIFLCRITGLEKKILERWEGKEGKRRRENEKIAAEREAQAGNPRGRRDGEEMVERVRRDAKKSMEDKMKGLEWEFDQKLIEVREKEFWDRHKEGLEWGMEEGRRRGVEEEAERREKYKKEFLEKYEQKMFDSPPPYPEPLYREPLYPEPSYPRPPYPGPARSDFTVESVPETQLRRYILELLAFTFDADFLLLNEALGQTPSPMNSNSILTEVEHAELLRLSTFVQDLGTDLPRLPSTWISQSEGVAAVKTAILNPSTKLVSRKQTPWMLAIISTYAAHRCQPERRALSYLEQNKPLMYNLFRRMTFLGLFNSPMCLFGAKLCEHTCMIRKMAPNDRVRDVLKRAVEDYQREVLKIKDTARTDCWFMGPSWGTTSNWELMEYDVRVRDGEYD
;
A
#
# COMPACT_ATOMS: atom_id res chain seq x y z
N MET A 1 -25.18 -15.41 12.23
CA MET A 1 -24.44 -14.87 13.39
C MET A 1 -24.04 -13.44 13.05
N TYR A 2 -24.64 -12.44 13.72
CA TYR A 2 -24.21 -11.05 13.57
C TYR A 2 -22.92 -10.85 14.35
N PHE A 3 -21.83 -10.53 13.65
CA PHE A 3 -20.56 -10.16 14.26
C PHE A 3 -20.64 -8.69 14.71
N ASP A 4 -20.56 -8.46 16.01
CA ASP A 4 -20.60 -7.12 16.59
C ASP A 4 -19.22 -6.44 16.43
N TRP A 5 -19.10 -5.68 15.34
CA TRP A 5 -17.91 -4.86 15.05
C TRP A 5 -17.70 -3.73 16.05
N SER A 6 -18.72 -3.36 16.84
CA SER A 6 -18.64 -2.26 17.79
C SER A 6 -17.66 -2.56 18.93
N SER A 7 -17.62 -3.83 19.38
CA SER A 7 -16.75 -4.31 20.45
C SER A 7 -15.27 -4.31 20.04
N ILE A 8 -14.98 -4.76 18.81
CA ILE A 8 -13.61 -4.78 18.28
C ILE A 8 -13.12 -3.35 18.04
N PHE A 9 -13.99 -2.47 17.52
CA PHE A 9 -13.63 -1.08 17.27
C PHE A 9 -13.37 -0.31 18.57
N HIS A 10 -14.18 -0.51 19.62
CA HIS A 10 -13.92 0.11 20.93
C HIS A 10 -12.64 -0.43 21.60
N SER A 11 -12.33 -1.72 21.46
CA SER A 11 -11.10 -2.29 22.00
C SER A 11 -9.85 -1.75 21.28
N TRP A 12 -9.89 -1.66 19.95
CA TRP A 12 -8.81 -1.05 19.15
C TRP A 12 -8.67 0.45 19.42
N PHE A 13 -9.78 1.18 19.52
CA PHE A 13 -9.76 2.61 19.79
C PHE A 13 -9.23 2.93 21.20
N ALA A 14 -9.62 2.14 22.21
CA ALA A 14 -9.08 2.28 23.56
C ALA A 14 -7.58 1.96 23.64
N ALA A 15 -7.10 0.94 22.92
CA ALA A 15 -5.68 0.64 22.80
C ALA A 15 -4.90 1.77 22.09
N PHE A 16 -5.48 2.35 21.03
CA PHE A 16 -4.83 3.39 20.22
C PHE A 16 -4.77 4.75 20.94
N VAL A 17 -5.78 5.09 21.74
CA VAL A 17 -5.80 6.33 22.55
C VAL A 17 -4.95 6.20 23.82
N SER A 18 -4.79 5.00 24.37
CA SER A 18 -3.95 4.76 25.57
C SER A 18 -2.46 4.60 25.27
N LEU A 19 -2.08 4.18 24.06
CA LEU A 19 -0.70 4.03 23.61
C LEU A 19 0.16 5.31 23.70
N PRO A 20 -0.29 6.51 23.27
CA PRO A 20 0.52 7.72 23.42
C PRO A 20 0.68 8.12 24.90
N PHE A 21 -0.33 7.87 25.74
CA PHE A 21 -0.27 8.19 27.17
C PHE A 21 0.68 7.25 27.94
N THR A 22 0.68 5.97 27.60
CA THR A 22 1.60 4.97 28.16
C THR A 22 3.03 5.16 27.66
N VAL A 23 3.24 5.53 26.39
CA VAL A 23 4.56 5.89 25.88
C VAL A 23 5.11 7.14 26.59
N PHE A 24 4.27 8.14 26.86
CA PHE A 24 4.68 9.35 27.56
C PHE A 24 5.05 9.08 29.03
N THR A 25 4.29 8.23 29.74
CA THR A 25 4.62 7.85 31.12
C THR A 25 5.85 6.95 31.21
N ILE A 26 6.07 6.06 30.24
CA ILE A 26 7.29 5.23 30.16
C ILE A 26 8.53 6.09 29.92
N ILE A 27 8.45 7.13 29.08
CA ILE A 27 9.57 8.07 28.86
C ILE A 27 9.92 8.80 30.17
N ILE A 28 8.93 9.34 30.88
CA ILE A 28 9.15 10.00 32.18
C ILE A 28 9.76 9.04 33.20
N PHE A 29 9.32 7.78 33.20
CA PHE A 29 9.81 6.75 34.11
C PHE A 29 11.25 6.32 33.81
N LEU A 30 11.61 6.18 32.53
CA LEU A 30 12.97 5.84 32.09
C LEU A 30 13.97 6.98 32.35
N CYS A 31 13.54 8.25 32.23
CA CYS A 31 14.35 9.41 32.63
C CYS A 31 14.67 9.39 34.14
N ARG A 32 13.72 8.96 34.98
CA ARG A 32 13.94 8.81 36.43
C ARG A 32 14.83 7.63 36.81
N ILE A 33 14.66 6.47 36.17
CA ILE A 33 15.40 5.25 36.54
C ILE A 33 16.88 5.33 36.17
N THR A 34 17.22 5.96 35.05
CA THR A 34 18.58 5.97 34.52
C THR A 34 19.55 6.89 35.28
N GLY A 35 19.07 7.66 36.26
CA GLY A 35 19.89 8.60 37.03
C GLY A 35 20.55 9.68 36.15
N LEU A 36 20.07 9.85 34.92
CA LEU A 36 20.58 10.79 33.93
C LEU A 36 20.49 12.23 34.43
N GLU A 37 19.45 12.56 35.20
CA GLU A 37 19.32 13.84 35.90
C GLU A 37 20.54 14.15 36.77
N LYS A 38 21.07 13.16 37.51
CA LYS A 38 22.21 13.34 38.42
C LYS A 38 23.53 13.54 37.67
N LYS A 39 23.76 12.79 36.59
CA LYS A 39 24.94 12.96 35.72
C LYS A 39 24.93 14.29 34.97
N ILE A 40 23.75 14.79 34.58
CA ILE A 40 23.59 16.10 33.96
C ILE A 40 23.85 17.20 34.99
N LEU A 41 23.33 17.07 36.23
CA LEU A 41 23.59 18.02 37.32
C LEU A 41 25.07 18.09 37.70
N GLU A 42 25.75 16.97 37.92
CA GLU A 42 27.17 16.93 38.31
C GLU A 42 28.08 17.56 37.23
N ARG A 43 27.77 17.33 35.96
CA ARG A 43 28.50 17.94 34.83
C ARG A 43 28.24 19.43 34.69
N TRP A 44 27.06 19.89 35.12
CA TRP A 44 26.68 21.29 35.14
C TRP A 44 27.37 22.03 36.30
N GLU A 45 27.33 21.50 37.52
CA GLU A 45 27.99 22.07 38.71
C GLU A 45 29.52 22.21 38.52
N GLY A 46 30.17 21.24 37.87
CA GLY A 46 31.60 21.33 37.53
C GLY A 46 31.93 22.46 36.55
N LYS A 47 31.03 22.78 35.62
CA LYS A 47 31.19 23.91 34.67
C LYS A 47 30.85 25.24 35.32
N GLU A 48 29.82 25.29 36.16
CA GLU A 48 29.39 26.47 36.92
C GLU A 48 30.49 26.92 37.89
N GLY A 49 31.11 25.98 38.61
CA GLY A 49 32.20 26.24 39.54
C GLY A 49 33.45 26.80 38.86
N LYS A 50 33.74 26.35 37.62
CA LYS A 50 34.87 26.88 36.83
C LYS A 50 34.61 28.32 36.36
N ARG A 51 33.39 28.61 35.91
CA ARG A 51 32.97 29.98 35.52
C ARG A 51 32.95 30.94 36.71
N ARG A 52 32.56 30.47 37.89
CA ARG A 52 32.54 31.29 39.10
C ARG A 52 33.94 31.76 39.51
N ARG A 53 34.94 30.87 39.47
CA ARG A 53 36.35 31.22 39.75
C ARG A 53 36.93 32.20 38.71
N GLU A 54 36.54 32.06 37.45
CA GLU A 54 36.98 32.94 36.36
C GLU A 54 36.35 34.34 36.49
N ASN A 55 35.06 34.42 36.84
CA ASN A 55 34.38 35.68 37.12
C ASN A 55 34.91 36.39 38.39
N GLU A 56 35.26 35.64 39.43
CA GLU A 56 35.90 36.19 40.65
C GLU A 56 37.28 36.78 40.32
N LYS A 57 38.05 36.12 39.44
CA LYS A 57 39.34 36.63 38.96
C LYS A 57 39.19 37.94 38.16
N ILE A 58 38.19 38.00 37.27
CA ILE A 58 37.87 39.21 36.49
C ILE A 58 37.36 40.34 37.39
N ALA A 59 36.59 40.04 38.43
CA ALA A 59 36.11 41.03 39.39
C ALA A 59 37.28 41.64 40.21
N ALA A 60 38.22 40.81 40.67
CA ALA A 60 39.42 41.27 41.38
C ALA A 60 40.32 42.15 40.50
N GLU A 61 40.48 41.83 39.21
CA GLU A 61 41.23 42.66 38.26
C GLU A 61 40.55 44.01 37.99
N ARG A 62 39.21 44.07 38.06
CA ARG A 62 38.43 45.31 37.88
C ARG A 62 38.44 46.21 39.12
N GLU A 63 38.44 45.64 40.33
CA GLU A 63 38.63 46.43 41.55
C GLU A 63 40.01 47.08 41.59
N ALA A 64 41.05 46.40 41.09
CA ALA A 64 42.39 46.97 40.95
C ALA A 64 42.48 48.14 39.96
N GLN A 65 41.52 48.27 39.03
CA GLN A 65 41.45 49.33 38.02
C GLN A 65 40.47 50.48 38.37
N ALA A 66 39.69 50.36 39.44
CA ALA A 66 38.57 51.26 39.76
C ALA A 66 38.98 52.57 40.47
N GLY A 67 40.13 53.15 40.13
CA GLY A 67 40.58 54.47 40.58
C GLY A 67 40.02 55.66 39.79
N ASN A 68 38.95 55.50 39.00
CA ASN A 68 38.41 56.58 38.17
C ASN A 68 36.87 56.53 38.03
N PRO A 69 36.11 57.48 38.63
CA PRO A 69 34.66 57.38 38.77
C PRO A 69 33.84 57.61 37.49
N ARG A 70 34.46 57.99 36.36
CA ARG A 70 33.74 58.22 35.08
C ARG A 70 33.60 56.97 34.19
N GLY A 71 34.31 55.88 34.46
CA GLY A 71 34.22 54.63 33.68
C GLY A 71 33.14 53.63 34.15
N ARG A 72 32.39 53.96 35.22
CA ARG A 72 31.51 53.00 35.90
C ARG A 72 30.23 52.67 35.13
N ARG A 73 29.70 53.62 34.36
CA ARG A 73 28.41 53.48 33.67
C ARG A 73 28.54 52.66 32.37
N ASP A 74 29.63 52.85 31.64
CA ASP A 74 29.90 52.10 30.40
C ASP A 74 30.30 50.63 30.68
N GLY A 75 30.93 50.40 31.84
CA GLY A 75 31.29 49.05 32.30
C GLY A 75 30.09 48.16 32.61
N GLU A 76 29.02 48.71 33.19
CA GLU A 76 27.79 47.96 33.50
C GLU A 76 27.04 47.54 32.24
N GLU A 77 26.94 48.42 31.24
CA GLU A 77 26.27 48.09 29.97
C GLU A 77 27.03 47.01 29.18
N MET A 78 28.37 47.08 29.19
CA MET A 78 29.22 46.07 28.56
C MET A 78 29.07 44.71 29.24
N VAL A 79 28.99 44.66 30.58
CA VAL A 79 28.77 43.42 31.34
C VAL A 79 27.42 42.80 30.99
N GLU A 80 26.35 43.59 30.93
CA GLU A 80 25.03 43.05 30.58
C GLU A 80 24.90 42.62 29.13
N ARG A 81 25.68 43.20 28.22
CA ARG A 81 25.76 42.73 26.84
C ARG A 81 26.42 41.35 26.78
N VAL A 82 27.58 41.19 27.44
CA VAL A 82 28.28 39.88 27.52
C VAL A 82 27.40 38.83 28.19
N ARG A 83 26.64 39.19 29.23
CA ARG A 83 25.72 38.27 29.91
C ARG A 83 24.60 37.79 28.99
N ARG A 84 24.00 38.69 28.19
CA ARG A 84 22.96 38.34 27.21
C ARG A 84 23.51 37.44 26.10
N ASP A 85 24.68 37.76 25.56
CA ASP A 85 25.30 36.97 24.49
C ASP A 85 25.71 35.57 24.99
N ALA A 86 26.23 35.47 26.21
CA ALA A 86 26.55 34.20 26.84
C ALA A 86 25.29 33.34 27.09
N LYS A 87 24.18 33.97 27.53
CA LYS A 87 22.90 33.29 27.73
C LYS A 87 22.35 32.76 26.41
N LYS A 88 22.33 33.58 25.36
CA LYS A 88 21.87 33.17 24.02
C LYS A 88 22.72 32.04 23.45
N SER A 89 24.05 32.13 23.56
CA SER A 89 24.96 31.06 23.12
C SER A 89 24.73 29.74 23.87
N MET A 90 24.37 29.80 25.15
CA MET A 90 24.04 28.61 25.93
C MET A 90 22.69 28.00 25.51
N GLU A 91 21.67 28.83 25.28
CA GLU A 91 20.36 28.39 24.79
C GLU A 91 20.48 27.72 23.41
N ASP A 92 21.27 28.29 22.50
CA ASP A 92 21.49 27.71 21.17
C ASP A 92 22.23 26.37 21.25
N LYS A 93 23.22 26.24 22.15
CA LYS A 93 23.92 24.96 22.40
C LYS A 93 23.01 23.91 23.03
N MET A 94 22.11 24.31 23.92
CA MET A 94 21.12 23.41 24.51
C MET A 94 20.17 22.88 23.44
N LYS A 95 19.65 23.75 22.57
CA LYS A 95 18.78 23.33 21.45
C LYS A 95 19.48 22.37 20.49
N GLY A 96 20.76 22.59 20.21
CA GLY A 96 21.57 21.65 19.42
C GLY A 96 21.69 20.27 20.06
N LEU A 97 21.94 20.22 21.38
CA LEU A 97 22.03 18.96 22.12
C LEU A 97 20.68 18.25 22.26
N GLU A 98 19.58 18.98 22.43
CA GLU A 98 18.22 18.43 22.42
C GLU A 98 17.92 17.77 21.07
N TRP A 99 18.26 18.44 19.98
CA TRP A 99 18.09 17.89 18.63
C TRP A 99 18.94 16.64 18.39
N GLU A 100 20.22 16.63 18.79
CA GLU A 100 21.08 15.43 18.68
C GLU A 100 20.57 14.25 19.52
N PHE A 101 20.01 14.54 20.71
CA PHE A 101 19.42 13.52 21.57
C PHE A 101 18.16 12.91 20.93
N ASP A 102 17.28 13.75 20.39
CA ASP A 102 16.07 13.30 19.70
C ASP A 102 16.40 12.44 18.47
N GLN A 103 17.42 12.81 17.68
CA GLN A 103 17.90 12.00 16.56
C GLN A 103 18.38 10.61 17.00
N LYS A 104 19.24 10.53 18.02
CA LYS A 104 19.71 9.24 18.55
C LYS A 104 18.59 8.39 19.15
N LEU A 105 17.59 9.02 19.76
CA LEU A 105 16.43 8.31 20.30
C LEU A 105 15.57 7.71 19.18
N ILE A 106 15.44 8.41 18.04
CA ILE A 106 14.76 7.90 16.85
C ILE A 106 15.54 6.71 16.27
N GLU A 107 16.85 6.83 16.09
CA GLU A 107 17.70 5.74 15.56
C GLU A 107 17.58 4.45 16.39
N VAL A 108 17.65 4.56 17.73
CA VAL A 108 17.51 3.40 18.63
C VAL A 108 16.12 2.78 18.51
N ARG A 109 15.06 3.59 18.44
CA ARG A 109 13.68 3.09 18.34
C ARG A 109 13.39 2.46 16.99
N GLU A 110 13.90 3.01 15.90
CA GLU A 110 13.79 2.41 14.58
C GLU A 110 14.49 1.05 14.55
N LYS A 111 15.70 0.96 15.09
CA LYS A 111 16.41 -0.31 15.21
C LYS A 111 15.61 -1.36 15.99
N GLU A 112 15.11 -1.02 17.18
CA GLU A 112 14.30 -1.94 17.99
C GLU A 112 12.97 -2.35 17.32
N PHE A 113 12.37 -1.43 16.56
CA PHE A 113 11.15 -1.72 15.80
C PHE A 113 11.43 -2.75 14.70
N TRP A 114 12.51 -2.55 13.95
CA TRP A 114 12.89 -3.45 12.87
C TRP A 114 13.35 -4.82 13.38
N ASP A 115 14.08 -4.88 14.49
CA ASP A 115 14.47 -6.13 15.13
C ASP A 115 13.23 -6.94 15.55
N ARG A 116 12.26 -6.31 16.24
CA ARG A 116 10.99 -6.96 16.61
C ARG A 116 10.15 -7.39 15.40
N HIS A 117 10.13 -6.59 14.35
CA HIS A 117 9.40 -6.94 13.12
C HIS A 117 10.05 -8.11 12.40
N LYS A 118 11.39 -8.20 12.40
CA LYS A 118 12.14 -9.32 11.85
C LYS A 118 11.84 -10.61 12.61
N GLU A 119 11.91 -10.57 13.94
CA GLU A 119 11.57 -11.71 14.81
C GLU A 119 10.11 -12.16 14.60
N GLY A 120 9.17 -11.23 14.50
CA GLY A 120 7.76 -11.53 14.23
C GLY A 120 7.51 -12.17 12.87
N LEU A 121 8.24 -11.74 11.83
CA LEU A 121 8.18 -12.36 10.49
C LEU A 121 8.79 -13.76 10.49
N GLU A 122 9.94 -13.95 11.13
CA GLU A 122 10.58 -15.27 11.26
C GLU A 122 9.67 -16.25 12.02
N TRP A 123 9.09 -15.82 13.14
CA TRP A 123 8.14 -16.63 13.90
C TRP A 123 6.87 -16.95 13.09
N GLY A 124 6.31 -15.97 12.37
CA GLY A 124 5.14 -16.17 11.52
C GLY A 124 5.39 -17.13 10.36
N MET A 125 6.59 -17.09 9.75
CA MET A 125 6.99 -18.03 8.71
C MET A 125 7.23 -19.44 9.25
N GLU A 126 7.85 -19.57 10.44
CA GLU A 126 8.07 -20.85 11.12
C GLU A 126 6.74 -21.53 11.48
N GLU A 127 5.82 -20.79 12.11
CA GLU A 127 4.52 -21.31 12.52
C GLU A 127 3.59 -21.57 11.33
N GLY A 128 3.72 -20.79 10.25
CA GLY A 128 3.07 -21.06 8.97
C GLY A 128 3.57 -22.34 8.32
N ARG A 129 4.89 -22.60 8.36
CA ARG A 129 5.50 -23.84 7.87
C ARG A 129 5.06 -25.05 8.69
N ARG A 130 5.03 -24.91 10.03
CA ARG A 130 4.60 -25.96 10.96
C ARG A 130 3.14 -26.34 10.74
N ARG A 131 2.24 -25.36 10.67
CA ARG A 131 0.82 -25.58 10.34
C ARG A 131 0.62 -26.17 8.95
N GLY A 132 1.37 -25.70 7.95
CA GLY A 132 1.30 -26.25 6.60
C GLY A 132 1.65 -27.74 6.52
N VAL A 133 2.67 -28.18 7.26
CA VAL A 133 3.06 -29.60 7.35
C VAL A 133 1.99 -30.43 8.07
N GLU A 134 1.43 -29.91 9.16
CA GLU A 134 0.37 -30.58 9.94
C GLU A 134 -0.93 -30.74 9.12
N GLU A 135 -1.38 -29.67 8.44
CA GLU A 135 -2.57 -29.70 7.57
C GLU A 135 -2.38 -30.59 6.33
N GLU A 136 -1.16 -30.70 5.80
CA GLU A 136 -0.88 -31.62 4.70
C GLU A 136 -0.87 -33.08 5.17
N ALA A 137 -0.31 -33.36 6.35
CA ALA A 137 -0.33 -34.69 6.95
C ALA A 137 -1.78 -35.15 7.24
N GLU A 138 -2.61 -34.28 7.80
CA GLU A 138 -4.02 -34.55 8.06
C GLU A 138 -4.80 -34.83 6.76
N ARG A 139 -4.56 -34.03 5.70
CA ARG A 139 -5.14 -34.27 4.38
C ARG A 139 -4.73 -35.61 3.78
N ARG A 140 -3.47 -36.02 3.91
CA ARG A 140 -2.97 -37.31 3.42
C ARG A 140 -3.62 -38.48 4.16
N GLU A 141 -3.74 -38.40 5.48
CA GLU A 141 -4.42 -39.43 6.27
C GLU A 141 -5.91 -39.53 5.94
N LYS A 142 -6.58 -38.39 5.77
CA LYS A 142 -7.99 -38.36 5.33
C LYS A 142 -8.17 -39.02 3.96
N TYR A 143 -7.35 -38.64 2.98
CA TYR A 143 -7.43 -39.22 1.63
C TYR A 143 -7.13 -40.72 1.62
N LYS A 144 -6.15 -41.16 2.44
CA LYS A 144 -5.82 -42.58 2.60
C LYS A 144 -6.99 -43.38 3.15
N LYS A 145 -7.72 -42.84 4.15
CA LYS A 145 -8.94 -43.47 4.69
C LYS A 145 -10.06 -43.55 3.66
N GLU A 146 -10.38 -42.43 2.99
CA GLU A 146 -11.42 -42.40 1.95
C GLU A 146 -11.11 -43.36 0.78
N PHE A 147 -9.83 -43.47 0.41
CA PHE A 147 -9.39 -44.40 -0.62
C PHE A 147 -9.56 -45.86 -0.20
N LEU A 148 -9.19 -46.22 1.03
CA LEU A 148 -9.33 -47.58 1.55
C LEU A 148 -10.81 -47.99 1.65
N GLU A 149 -11.67 -47.11 2.18
CA GLU A 149 -13.11 -47.35 2.28
C GLU A 149 -13.74 -47.59 0.91
N LYS A 150 -13.39 -46.75 -0.08
CA LYS A 150 -13.86 -46.90 -1.46
C LYS A 150 -13.34 -48.18 -2.14
N TYR A 151 -12.10 -48.56 -1.82
CA TYR A 151 -11.48 -49.77 -2.36
C TYR A 151 -12.13 -51.05 -1.79
N GLU A 152 -12.37 -51.09 -0.47
CA GLU A 152 -13.10 -52.18 0.18
C GLU A 152 -14.51 -52.32 -0.40
N GLN A 153 -15.26 -51.22 -0.50
CA GLN A 153 -16.60 -51.23 -1.07
C GLN A 153 -16.62 -51.76 -2.51
N LYS A 154 -15.65 -51.34 -3.35
CA LYS A 154 -15.54 -51.83 -4.72
C LYS A 154 -15.18 -53.33 -4.80
N MET A 155 -14.44 -53.85 -3.82
CA MET A 155 -14.09 -55.27 -3.77
C MET A 155 -15.30 -56.17 -3.47
N PHE A 156 -16.24 -55.68 -2.66
CA PHE A 156 -17.47 -56.42 -2.32
C PHE A 156 -18.60 -56.25 -3.36
N ASP A 157 -18.68 -55.10 -4.02
CA ASP A 157 -19.76 -54.78 -4.97
C ASP A 157 -19.46 -55.19 -6.43
N SER A 158 -18.26 -55.71 -6.72
CA SER A 158 -17.93 -56.16 -8.08
C SER A 158 -18.59 -57.52 -8.36
N PRO A 159 -19.58 -57.61 -9.28
CA PRO A 159 -20.12 -58.90 -9.70
C PRO A 159 -19.01 -59.75 -10.35
N PRO A 160 -19.11 -61.10 -10.28
CA PRO A 160 -18.17 -61.98 -10.96
C PRO A 160 -18.06 -61.59 -12.45
N PRO A 161 -16.86 -61.67 -13.05
CA PRO A 161 -16.62 -61.18 -14.39
C PRO A 161 -17.55 -61.89 -15.38
N TYR A 162 -18.49 -61.14 -15.94
CA TYR A 162 -19.33 -61.62 -17.02
C TYR A 162 -18.50 -61.69 -18.32
N PRO A 163 -18.75 -62.69 -19.18
CA PRO A 163 -18.09 -62.80 -20.48
C PRO A 163 -18.37 -61.57 -21.35
N GLU A 164 -17.32 -61.09 -22.01
CA GLU A 164 -17.31 -59.87 -22.82
C GLU A 164 -18.43 -59.85 -23.88
N PRO A 165 -19.26 -58.80 -23.94
CA PRO A 165 -20.18 -58.61 -25.04
C PRO A 165 -19.45 -58.08 -26.27
N LEU A 166 -19.58 -58.81 -27.37
CA LEU A 166 -19.16 -58.41 -28.71
C LEU A 166 -19.87 -57.10 -29.11
N TYR A 167 -19.14 -55.99 -29.05
CA TYR A 167 -19.61 -54.69 -29.51
C TYR A 167 -19.84 -54.72 -31.03
N ARG A 168 -21.08 -54.47 -31.44
CA ARG A 168 -21.48 -54.21 -32.82
C ARG A 168 -21.65 -52.71 -32.99
N GLU A 169 -20.82 -52.15 -33.86
CA GLU A 169 -20.78 -50.74 -34.25
C GLU A 169 -22.03 -50.36 -35.07
N PRO A 170 -22.84 -49.36 -34.65
CA PRO A 170 -23.97 -48.91 -35.46
C PRO A 170 -23.51 -47.87 -36.49
N LEU A 171 -23.50 -48.28 -37.76
CA LEU A 171 -23.42 -47.40 -38.93
C LEU A 171 -24.76 -46.66 -39.09
N TYR A 172 -24.84 -45.40 -38.66
CA TYR A 172 -25.89 -44.48 -39.11
C TYR A 172 -25.28 -43.39 -39.99
N PRO A 173 -25.73 -43.24 -41.25
CA PRO A 173 -25.30 -42.15 -42.12
C PRO A 173 -25.95 -40.83 -41.68
N GLU A 174 -25.11 -39.80 -41.60
CA GLU A 174 -25.47 -38.42 -41.28
C GLU A 174 -26.30 -37.80 -42.43
N PRO A 175 -27.53 -37.30 -42.17
CA PRO A 175 -28.35 -36.68 -43.22
C PRO A 175 -27.85 -35.27 -43.54
N SER A 176 -27.34 -35.10 -44.76
CA SER A 176 -26.91 -33.84 -45.35
C SER A 176 -28.11 -33.00 -45.81
N TYR A 177 -28.58 -32.10 -44.96
CA TYR A 177 -29.54 -31.06 -45.37
C TYR A 177 -28.81 -29.77 -45.74
N PRO A 178 -29.05 -29.20 -46.94
CA PRO A 178 -28.52 -27.91 -47.34
C PRO A 178 -29.18 -26.78 -46.54
N ARG A 179 -28.35 -26.01 -45.82
CA ARG A 179 -28.79 -24.82 -45.08
C ARG A 179 -29.28 -23.73 -46.06
N PRO A 180 -30.46 -23.14 -45.86
CA PRO A 180 -30.94 -22.04 -46.69
C PRO A 180 -30.13 -20.76 -46.45
N PRO A 181 -29.89 -19.94 -47.49
CA PRO A 181 -29.20 -18.66 -47.37
C PRO A 181 -30.15 -17.61 -46.80
N TYR A 182 -30.04 -17.32 -45.51
CA TYR A 182 -30.69 -16.15 -44.93
C TYR A 182 -29.88 -14.89 -45.24
N PRO A 183 -30.49 -13.83 -45.81
CA PRO A 183 -29.87 -12.52 -45.89
C PRO A 183 -29.77 -11.96 -44.48
N GLY A 184 -28.58 -12.08 -43.89
CA GLY A 184 -28.29 -11.51 -42.57
C GLY A 184 -28.34 -9.99 -42.62
N PRO A 185 -28.90 -9.32 -41.60
CA PRO A 185 -28.80 -7.87 -41.47
C PRO A 185 -27.34 -7.46 -41.50
N ALA A 186 -27.04 -6.36 -42.20
CA ALA A 186 -25.71 -5.78 -42.33
C ALA A 186 -25.03 -5.75 -40.96
N ARG A 187 -24.10 -6.69 -40.75
CA ARG A 187 -23.21 -6.69 -39.60
C ARG A 187 -22.42 -5.40 -39.71
N SER A 188 -22.65 -4.47 -38.80
CA SER A 188 -21.76 -3.31 -38.68
C SER A 188 -20.35 -3.84 -38.49
N ASP A 189 -19.43 -3.47 -39.37
CA ASP A 189 -18.05 -3.97 -39.49
C ASP A 189 -17.13 -3.67 -38.28
N PHE A 190 -17.69 -3.44 -37.09
CA PHE A 190 -16.98 -3.18 -35.85
C PHE A 190 -17.07 -4.31 -34.81
N THR A 191 -17.65 -5.47 -35.13
CA THR A 191 -17.51 -6.65 -34.27
C THR A 191 -16.18 -7.34 -34.51
N VAL A 192 -15.07 -6.62 -34.32
CA VAL A 192 -13.82 -7.28 -33.96
C VAL A 192 -14.10 -7.85 -32.58
N GLU A 193 -14.36 -9.16 -32.53
CA GLU A 193 -14.55 -9.90 -31.30
C GLU A 193 -13.37 -9.58 -30.39
N SER A 194 -13.60 -8.68 -29.43
CA SER A 194 -12.52 -8.11 -28.65
C SER A 194 -11.92 -9.24 -27.84
N VAL A 195 -10.63 -9.54 -28.07
CA VAL A 195 -9.89 -10.51 -27.26
C VAL A 195 -10.14 -10.16 -25.79
N PRO A 196 -10.64 -11.09 -24.94
CA PRO A 196 -11.08 -10.79 -23.57
C PRO A 196 -10.04 -10.03 -22.73
N GLU A 197 -8.75 -10.26 -23.02
CA GLU A 197 -7.62 -9.55 -22.41
C GLU A 197 -7.60 -8.06 -22.76
N THR A 198 -7.86 -7.70 -24.02
CA THR A 198 -7.95 -6.31 -24.49
C THR A 198 -9.14 -5.60 -23.83
N GLN A 199 -10.28 -6.30 -23.71
CA GLN A 199 -11.47 -5.74 -23.08
C GLN A 199 -11.26 -5.47 -21.59
N LEU A 200 -10.71 -6.45 -20.86
CA LEU A 200 -10.36 -6.30 -19.45
C LEU A 200 -9.34 -5.17 -19.26
N ARG A 201 -8.34 -5.06 -20.14
CA ARG A 201 -7.36 -3.96 -20.10
C ARG A 201 -8.04 -2.60 -20.22
N ARG A 202 -8.98 -2.43 -21.16
CA ARG A 202 -9.74 -1.17 -21.31
C ARG A 202 -10.57 -0.86 -20.08
N TYR A 203 -11.25 -1.85 -19.49
CA TYR A 203 -11.99 -1.65 -18.23
C TYR A 203 -11.09 -1.15 -17.10
N ILE A 204 -9.90 -1.74 -16.92
CA ILE A 204 -8.99 -1.32 -15.86
C ILE A 204 -8.40 0.07 -16.14
N LEU A 205 -8.06 0.37 -17.40
CA LEU A 205 -7.56 1.70 -17.79
C LEU A 205 -8.61 2.79 -17.55
N GLU A 206 -9.88 2.55 -17.88
CA GLU A 206 -10.99 3.45 -17.59
C GLU A 206 -11.08 3.77 -16.09
N LEU A 207 -11.06 2.73 -15.25
CA LEU A 207 -11.15 2.88 -13.79
C LEU A 207 -9.94 3.62 -13.21
N LEU A 208 -8.73 3.34 -13.70
CA LEU A 208 -7.51 4.04 -13.30
C LEU A 208 -7.55 5.51 -13.72
N ALA A 209 -7.93 5.79 -14.97
CA ALA A 209 -8.08 7.14 -15.50
C ALA A 209 -9.10 7.95 -14.68
N PHE A 210 -10.27 7.38 -14.40
CA PHE A 210 -11.28 8.00 -13.55
C PHE A 210 -10.80 8.26 -12.12
N THR A 211 -10.08 7.29 -11.52
CA THR A 211 -9.57 7.38 -10.15
C THR A 211 -8.58 8.53 -9.99
N PHE A 212 -7.72 8.73 -10.99
CA PHE A 212 -6.67 9.75 -10.97
C PHE A 212 -7.03 11.05 -11.71
N ASP A 213 -8.26 11.19 -12.21
CA ASP A 213 -8.69 12.34 -13.01
C ASP A 213 -7.84 12.58 -14.26
N ALA A 214 -7.50 11.50 -14.97
CA ALA A 214 -6.72 11.61 -16.19
C ALA A 214 -7.51 12.31 -17.31
N ASP A 215 -6.80 13.06 -18.15
CA ASP A 215 -7.38 13.65 -19.35
C ASP A 215 -7.73 12.55 -20.37
N PHE A 216 -9.02 12.27 -20.48
CA PHE A 216 -9.55 11.25 -21.39
C PHE A 216 -9.36 11.59 -22.87
N LEU A 217 -9.18 12.87 -23.25
CA LEU A 217 -8.85 13.23 -24.62
C LEU A 217 -7.44 12.75 -24.97
N LEU A 218 -6.47 13.06 -24.10
CA LEU A 218 -5.08 12.58 -24.25
C LEU A 218 -5.00 11.05 -24.18
N LEU A 219 -5.81 10.43 -23.34
CA LEU A 219 -5.84 8.97 -23.21
C LEU A 219 -6.42 8.29 -24.46
N ASN A 220 -7.52 8.81 -25.02
CA ASN A 220 -8.09 8.32 -26.28
C ASN A 220 -7.09 8.47 -27.43
N GLU A 221 -6.43 9.63 -27.54
CA GLU A 221 -5.38 9.86 -28.53
C GLU A 221 -4.21 8.87 -28.38
N ALA A 222 -3.75 8.63 -27.15
CA ALA A 222 -2.68 7.68 -26.86
C ALA A 222 -3.06 6.22 -27.18
N LEU A 223 -4.35 5.88 -27.13
CA LEU A 223 -4.90 4.60 -27.56
C LEU A 223 -5.15 4.52 -29.08
N GLY A 224 -4.95 5.61 -29.82
CA GLY A 224 -5.30 5.71 -31.25
C GLY A 224 -6.81 5.68 -31.50
N GLN A 225 -7.61 6.01 -30.49
CA GLN A 225 -9.06 6.10 -30.58
C GLN A 225 -9.45 7.52 -30.97
N THR A 226 -10.36 7.65 -31.94
CA THR A 226 -10.96 8.95 -32.24
C THR A 226 -12.00 9.23 -31.16
N PRO A 227 -11.83 10.27 -30.33
CA PRO A 227 -12.79 10.54 -29.26
C PRO A 227 -14.16 10.79 -29.88
N SER A 228 -15.17 10.12 -29.33
CA SER A 228 -16.55 10.41 -29.73
C SER A 228 -16.88 11.83 -29.29
N PRO A 229 -17.43 12.69 -30.17
CA PRO A 229 -17.79 14.06 -29.82
C PRO A 229 -18.84 14.12 -28.69
N MET A 230 -19.57 13.03 -28.45
CA MET A 230 -20.55 12.95 -27.37
C MET A 230 -19.96 12.49 -26.04
N ASN A 231 -18.83 11.76 -26.03
CA ASN A 231 -18.25 11.14 -24.84
C ASN A 231 -16.74 11.41 -24.76
N SER A 232 -16.37 12.66 -24.45
CA SER A 232 -14.96 13.05 -24.24
C SER A 232 -14.33 12.47 -22.97
N ASN A 233 -15.15 11.94 -22.06
CA ASN A 233 -14.74 11.59 -20.68
C ASN A 233 -14.64 10.07 -20.45
N SER A 234 -14.56 9.27 -21.51
CA SER A 234 -14.39 7.82 -21.41
C SER A 234 -13.60 7.25 -22.58
N ILE A 235 -12.91 6.13 -22.35
CA ILE A 235 -12.34 5.29 -23.41
C ILE A 235 -13.23 4.10 -23.77
N LEU A 236 -14.39 3.96 -23.11
CA LEU A 236 -15.33 2.86 -23.32
C LEU A 236 -16.53 3.32 -24.16
N THR A 237 -17.07 2.40 -24.95
CA THR A 237 -18.38 2.57 -25.60
C THR A 237 -19.52 2.35 -24.60
N GLU A 238 -20.73 2.77 -24.95
CA GLU A 238 -21.92 2.56 -24.10
C GLU A 238 -22.19 1.08 -23.80
N VAL A 239 -21.95 0.20 -24.79
CA VAL A 239 -22.08 -1.26 -24.64
C VAL A 239 -21.05 -1.79 -23.64
N GLU A 240 -19.81 -1.32 -23.72
CA GLU A 240 -18.74 -1.67 -22.78
C GLU A 240 -19.04 -1.16 -21.36
N HIS A 241 -19.62 0.03 -21.22
CA HIS A 241 -20.06 0.55 -19.92
C HIS A 241 -21.18 -0.28 -19.30
N ALA A 242 -22.15 -0.72 -20.10
CA ALA A 242 -23.24 -1.57 -19.65
C ALA A 242 -22.72 -2.95 -19.19
N GLU A 243 -21.77 -3.52 -19.93
CA GLU A 243 -21.14 -4.78 -19.54
C GLU A 243 -20.27 -4.64 -18.29
N LEU A 244 -19.47 -3.57 -18.18
CA LEU A 244 -18.69 -3.28 -16.97
C LEU A 244 -19.60 -3.07 -15.75
N LEU A 245 -20.76 -2.42 -15.93
CA LEU A 245 -21.75 -2.26 -14.87
C LEU A 245 -22.27 -3.63 -14.42
N ARG A 246 -22.70 -4.46 -15.37
CA ARG A 246 -23.18 -5.82 -15.09
C ARG A 246 -22.14 -6.65 -14.34
N LEU A 247 -20.89 -6.66 -14.82
CA LEU A 247 -19.78 -7.36 -14.19
C LEU A 247 -19.50 -6.83 -12.78
N SER A 248 -19.48 -5.51 -12.60
CA SER A 248 -19.22 -4.90 -11.28
C SER A 248 -20.28 -5.25 -10.25
N THR A 249 -21.55 -5.30 -10.64
CA THR A 249 -22.65 -5.76 -9.78
C THR A 249 -22.47 -7.22 -9.41
N PHE A 250 -22.15 -8.10 -10.36
CA PHE A 250 -21.85 -9.50 -10.04
C PHE A 250 -20.65 -9.66 -9.10
N VAL A 251 -19.59 -8.88 -9.27
CA VAL A 251 -18.43 -8.93 -8.36
C VAL A 251 -18.80 -8.42 -6.96
N GLN A 252 -19.64 -7.38 -6.86
CA GLN A 252 -20.17 -6.92 -5.56
C GLN A 252 -21.03 -7.98 -4.88
N ASP A 253 -21.93 -8.62 -5.64
CA ASP A 253 -22.83 -9.67 -5.13
C ASP A 253 -22.06 -10.90 -4.68
N LEU A 254 -20.94 -11.22 -5.34
CA LEU A 254 -20.02 -12.27 -4.91
C LEU A 254 -19.30 -11.92 -3.60
N GLY A 255 -19.25 -10.63 -3.24
CA GLY A 255 -18.92 -10.14 -1.90
C GLY A 255 -17.52 -10.49 -1.37
N THR A 256 -17.35 -10.24 -0.08
CA THR A 256 -16.12 -10.48 0.71
C THR A 256 -15.71 -11.96 0.80
N ASP A 257 -16.50 -12.88 0.24
CA ASP A 257 -16.30 -14.32 0.32
C ASP A 257 -15.45 -14.89 -0.83
N LEU A 258 -14.92 -14.04 -1.73
CA LEU A 258 -13.91 -14.41 -2.74
C LEU A 258 -12.75 -15.29 -2.23
N PRO A 259 -12.19 -15.08 -1.02
CA PRO A 259 -11.16 -15.97 -0.47
C PRO A 259 -11.70 -17.33 0.02
N ARG A 260 -13.01 -17.44 0.24
CA ARG A 260 -13.68 -18.57 0.93
C ARG A 260 -14.69 -19.33 0.09
N LEU A 261 -14.93 -18.89 -1.15
CA LEU A 261 -15.90 -19.51 -2.05
C LEU A 261 -15.55 -21.00 -2.22
N PRO A 262 -16.38 -21.92 -1.68
CA PRO A 262 -16.15 -23.34 -1.87
C PRO A 262 -16.18 -23.64 -3.37
N SER A 263 -15.32 -24.56 -3.81
CA SER A 263 -15.18 -24.95 -5.23
C SER A 263 -16.51 -25.33 -5.90
N THR A 264 -17.54 -25.65 -5.10
CA THR A 264 -18.89 -26.04 -5.52
C THR A 264 -19.79 -24.87 -5.95
N TRP A 265 -19.57 -23.63 -5.46
CA TRP A 265 -20.34 -22.45 -5.90
C TRP A 265 -19.93 -21.94 -7.29
N ILE A 266 -18.76 -22.37 -7.77
CA ILE A 266 -18.15 -21.91 -9.02
C ILE A 266 -18.90 -22.43 -10.27
N SER A 267 -19.79 -23.43 -10.11
CA SER A 267 -20.32 -24.18 -11.26
C SER A 267 -21.75 -23.85 -11.69
N GLN A 268 -22.51 -22.97 -11.01
CA GLN A 268 -23.97 -22.90 -11.29
C GLN A 268 -24.61 -21.53 -11.57
N SER A 269 -23.99 -20.38 -11.26
CA SER A 269 -24.59 -19.09 -11.64
C SER A 269 -23.98 -18.55 -12.93
N GLU A 270 -24.84 -18.09 -13.84
CA GLU A 270 -24.45 -17.42 -15.09
C GLU A 270 -23.52 -16.23 -14.81
N GLY A 271 -23.74 -15.52 -13.70
CA GLY A 271 -22.88 -14.41 -13.26
C GLY A 271 -21.45 -14.85 -12.93
N VAL A 272 -21.24 -15.98 -12.25
CA VAL A 272 -19.89 -16.49 -11.97
C VAL A 272 -19.18 -16.91 -13.25
N ALA A 273 -19.88 -17.56 -14.18
CA ALA A 273 -19.32 -17.92 -15.47
C ALA A 273 -18.92 -16.66 -16.28
N ALA A 274 -19.74 -15.60 -16.25
CA ALA A 274 -19.43 -14.32 -16.87
C ALA A 274 -18.20 -13.66 -16.25
N VAL A 275 -18.13 -13.53 -14.92
CA VAL A 275 -16.97 -12.98 -14.20
C VAL A 275 -15.71 -13.79 -14.47
N LYS A 276 -15.82 -15.13 -14.50
CA LYS A 276 -14.68 -16.01 -14.79
C LYS A 276 -14.16 -15.80 -16.20
N THR A 277 -15.05 -15.72 -17.19
CA THR A 277 -14.69 -15.58 -18.60
C THR A 277 -14.17 -14.18 -18.93
N ALA A 278 -14.81 -13.13 -18.40
CA ALA A 278 -14.50 -11.74 -18.72
C ALA A 278 -13.39 -11.14 -17.84
N ILE A 279 -13.19 -11.63 -16.61
CA ILE A 279 -12.23 -11.05 -15.66
C ILE A 279 -11.16 -12.09 -15.25
N LEU A 280 -11.56 -13.20 -14.62
CA LEU A 280 -10.58 -14.09 -13.98
C LEU A 280 -9.63 -14.74 -14.99
N ASN A 281 -10.16 -15.36 -16.03
CA ASN A 281 -9.39 -16.03 -17.08
C ASN A 281 -8.41 -15.04 -17.76
N PRO A 282 -8.84 -13.90 -18.33
CA PRO A 282 -7.90 -12.95 -18.92
C PRO A 282 -6.93 -12.34 -17.89
N SER A 283 -7.33 -12.15 -16.63
CA SER A 283 -6.42 -11.64 -15.59
C SER A 283 -5.20 -12.52 -15.38
N THR A 284 -5.34 -13.86 -15.50
CA THR A 284 -4.21 -14.79 -15.32
C THR A 284 -3.10 -14.64 -16.36
N LYS A 285 -3.42 -14.05 -17.52
CA LYS A 285 -2.47 -13.76 -18.59
C LYS A 285 -1.89 -12.35 -18.52
N LEU A 286 -2.68 -11.40 -17.99
CA LEU A 286 -2.27 -10.00 -17.89
C LEU A 286 -1.46 -9.68 -16.63
N VAL A 287 -1.79 -10.32 -15.50
CA VAL A 287 -1.22 -10.02 -14.19
C VAL A 287 -0.90 -11.28 -13.39
N SER A 288 -0.09 -11.13 -12.34
CA SER A 288 0.16 -12.25 -11.44
C SER A 288 -1.11 -12.57 -10.65
N ARG A 289 -1.28 -13.83 -10.25
CA ARG A 289 -2.41 -14.28 -9.42
C ARG A 289 -2.57 -13.47 -8.13
N LYS A 290 -1.48 -12.91 -7.59
CA LYS A 290 -1.49 -12.04 -6.40
C LYS A 290 -2.21 -10.71 -6.63
N GLN A 291 -2.34 -10.26 -7.88
CA GLN A 291 -2.98 -8.99 -8.25
C GLN A 291 -4.44 -9.13 -8.70
N THR A 292 -4.90 -10.35 -8.97
CA THR A 292 -6.32 -10.61 -9.30
C THR A 292 -7.29 -10.08 -8.23
N PRO A 293 -7.04 -10.23 -6.91
CA PRO A 293 -7.93 -9.66 -5.90
C PRO A 293 -8.04 -8.12 -5.97
N TRP A 294 -6.93 -7.43 -6.23
CA TRP A 294 -6.92 -5.98 -6.43
C TRP A 294 -7.78 -5.59 -7.65
N MET A 295 -7.68 -6.35 -8.74
CA MET A 295 -8.43 -6.11 -9.97
C MET A 295 -9.95 -6.29 -9.77
N LEU A 296 -10.35 -7.31 -9.02
CA LEU A 296 -11.75 -7.49 -8.65
C LEU A 296 -12.23 -6.35 -7.75
N ALA A 297 -11.40 -5.91 -6.81
CA ALA A 297 -11.74 -4.82 -5.90
C ALA A 297 -11.90 -3.47 -6.62
N ILE A 298 -11.10 -3.15 -7.64
CA ILE A 298 -11.31 -1.92 -8.41
C ILE A 298 -12.57 -2.01 -9.28
N ILE A 299 -12.79 -3.16 -9.96
CA ILE A 299 -13.99 -3.39 -10.78
C ILE A 299 -15.26 -3.31 -9.92
N SER A 300 -15.25 -3.87 -8.71
CA SER A 300 -16.41 -3.84 -7.83
C SER A 300 -16.84 -2.43 -7.45
N THR A 301 -15.93 -1.44 -7.45
CA THR A 301 -16.32 -0.05 -7.16
C THR A 301 -17.08 0.64 -8.29
N TYR A 302 -17.01 0.11 -9.52
CA TYR A 302 -17.60 0.77 -10.69
C TYR A 302 -19.11 0.99 -10.58
N ALA A 303 -19.89 0.03 -10.07
CA ALA A 303 -21.34 0.20 -9.93
C ALA A 303 -21.73 1.43 -9.08
N ALA A 304 -20.89 1.80 -8.11
CA ALA A 304 -21.14 2.92 -7.20
C ALA A 304 -20.86 4.27 -7.88
N HIS A 305 -19.73 4.40 -8.57
CA HIS A 305 -19.31 5.68 -9.16
C HIS A 305 -19.69 5.85 -10.63
N ARG A 306 -19.78 4.78 -11.42
CA ARG A 306 -20.09 4.78 -12.87
C ARG A 306 -19.29 5.81 -13.69
N CYS A 307 -18.04 6.02 -13.27
CA CYS A 307 -17.15 7.08 -13.76
C CYS A 307 -17.75 8.51 -13.77
N GLN A 308 -18.72 8.79 -12.90
CA GLN A 308 -19.30 10.13 -12.74
C GLN A 308 -18.37 10.99 -11.86
N PRO A 309 -17.92 12.18 -12.32
CA PRO A 309 -16.95 13.00 -11.60
C PRO A 309 -17.35 13.32 -10.15
N GLU A 310 -18.63 13.60 -9.91
CA GLU A 310 -19.19 13.90 -8.59
C GLU A 310 -19.14 12.70 -7.62
N ARG A 311 -18.91 11.49 -8.13
CA ARG A 311 -18.84 10.25 -7.35
C ARG A 311 -17.41 9.71 -7.21
N ARG A 312 -16.39 10.49 -7.54
CA ARG A 312 -14.98 10.04 -7.45
C ARG A 312 -14.59 9.56 -6.05
N ALA A 313 -15.18 10.14 -5.01
CA ALA A 313 -15.00 9.72 -3.62
C ALA A 313 -15.39 8.24 -3.35
N LEU A 314 -16.16 7.63 -4.26
CA LEU A 314 -16.54 6.21 -4.21
C LEU A 314 -15.59 5.31 -5.01
N SER A 315 -14.51 5.82 -5.59
CA SER A 315 -13.46 4.99 -6.21
C SER A 315 -12.72 4.15 -5.16
N TYR A 316 -12.15 3.03 -5.58
CA TYR A 316 -11.40 2.13 -4.70
C TYR A 316 -10.32 2.85 -3.88
N LEU A 317 -9.54 3.73 -4.52
CA LEU A 317 -8.47 4.45 -3.84
C LEU A 317 -9.00 5.42 -2.77
N GLU A 318 -10.07 6.17 -3.08
CA GLU A 318 -10.69 7.12 -2.16
C GLU A 318 -11.34 6.42 -0.96
N GLN A 319 -12.03 5.31 -1.18
CA GLN A 319 -12.63 4.51 -0.11
C GLN A 319 -11.58 3.89 0.83
N ASN A 320 -10.38 3.62 0.32
CA ASN A 320 -9.26 3.09 1.10
C ASN A 320 -8.38 4.19 1.72
N LYS A 321 -8.77 5.47 1.62
CA LYS A 321 -8.09 6.52 2.38
C LYS A 321 -8.30 6.29 3.88
N PRO A 322 -7.24 6.39 4.70
CA PRO A 322 -7.40 6.38 6.14
C PRO A 322 -8.44 7.41 6.59
N LEU A 323 -9.34 7.04 7.51
CA LEU A 323 -10.43 7.91 8.01
C LEU A 323 -9.92 9.25 8.57
N MET A 324 -8.64 9.29 8.96
CA MET A 324 -7.93 10.47 9.46
C MET A 324 -6.76 10.89 8.56
N TYR A 325 -6.79 10.58 7.27
CA TYR A 325 -5.71 10.91 6.33
C TYR A 325 -5.32 12.39 6.39
N ASN A 326 -6.30 13.29 6.38
CA ASN A 326 -6.06 14.73 6.46
C ASN A 326 -5.41 15.15 7.79
N LEU A 327 -5.76 14.49 8.90
CA LEU A 327 -5.15 14.73 10.20
C LEU A 327 -3.72 14.20 10.26
N PHE A 328 -3.49 12.95 9.84
CA PHE A 328 -2.16 12.34 9.79
C PHE A 328 -1.23 13.11 8.87
N ARG A 329 -1.73 13.56 7.72
CA ARG A 329 -0.97 14.41 6.81
C ARG A 329 -0.52 15.71 7.46
N ARG A 330 -1.37 16.36 8.27
CA ARG A 330 -0.99 17.59 9.01
C ARG A 330 0.03 17.31 10.11
N MET A 331 0.12 16.07 10.57
CA MET A 331 0.99 15.61 11.65
C MET A 331 2.27 14.93 11.14
N THR A 332 2.53 14.92 9.83
CA THR A 332 3.73 14.28 9.24
C THR A 332 5.03 14.86 9.78
N PHE A 333 5.04 16.12 10.21
CA PHE A 333 6.20 16.77 10.84
C PHE A 333 6.67 16.08 12.13
N LEU A 334 5.83 15.25 12.76
CA LEU A 334 6.17 14.51 13.97
C LEU A 334 6.89 13.17 13.69
N GLY A 335 7.10 12.78 12.43
CA GLY A 335 7.77 11.55 12.02
C GLY A 335 6.96 10.26 12.26
N LEU A 336 6.35 10.10 13.44
CA LEU A 336 5.58 8.92 13.87
C LEU A 336 4.35 8.64 12.98
N PHE A 337 3.79 9.67 12.34
CA PHE A 337 2.61 9.56 11.49
C PHE A 337 2.94 9.27 10.02
N ASN A 338 4.20 8.94 9.72
CA ASN A 338 4.57 8.43 8.40
C ASN A 338 3.96 7.03 8.13
N SER A 339 3.72 6.20 9.16
CA SER A 339 3.23 4.83 8.96
C SER A 339 1.87 4.72 8.21
N PRO A 340 0.80 5.44 8.61
CA PRO A 340 -0.45 5.46 7.85
C PRO A 340 -0.27 5.99 6.41
N MET A 341 0.64 6.95 6.22
CA MET A 341 0.99 7.47 4.89
C MET A 341 1.74 6.42 4.06
N CYS A 342 2.58 5.58 4.68
CA CYS A 342 3.26 4.47 4.02
C CYS A 342 2.28 3.40 3.52
N LEU A 343 1.26 3.04 4.33
CA LEU A 343 0.22 2.10 3.90
C LEU A 343 -0.57 2.62 2.69
N PHE A 344 -0.94 3.90 2.72
CA PHE A 344 -1.59 4.52 1.56
C PHE A 344 -0.63 4.62 0.36
N GLY A 345 0.66 4.86 0.60
CA GLY A 345 1.72 4.78 -0.40
C GLY A 345 1.82 3.41 -1.06
N ALA A 346 1.69 2.32 -0.30
CA ALA A 346 1.64 0.96 -0.84
C ALA A 346 0.42 0.76 -1.77
N LYS A 347 -0.74 1.35 -1.44
CA LYS A 347 -1.90 1.33 -2.34
C LYS A 347 -1.69 2.13 -3.61
N LEU A 348 -1.06 3.30 -3.54
CA LEU A 348 -0.67 4.05 -4.75
C LEU A 348 0.31 3.24 -5.61
N CYS A 349 1.27 2.56 -4.99
CA CYS A 349 2.20 1.65 -5.68
C CYS A 349 1.49 0.52 -6.42
N GLU A 350 0.48 -0.10 -5.79
CA GLU A 350 -0.31 -1.13 -6.46
C GLU A 350 -0.95 -0.57 -7.73
N HIS A 351 -1.49 0.66 -7.70
CA HIS A 351 -2.07 1.31 -8.87
C HIS A 351 -1.02 1.64 -9.95
N THR A 352 0.14 2.18 -9.59
CA THR A 352 1.21 2.48 -10.57
C THR A 352 1.78 1.22 -11.21
N CYS A 353 1.95 0.14 -10.43
CA CYS A 353 2.32 -1.18 -10.94
C CYS A 353 1.28 -1.70 -11.94
N MET A 354 -0.01 -1.49 -11.66
CA MET A 354 -1.09 -1.89 -12.54
C MET A 354 -1.16 -1.04 -13.81
N ILE A 355 -0.92 0.27 -13.73
CA ILE A 355 -0.77 1.14 -14.91
C ILE A 355 0.33 0.60 -15.83
N ARG A 356 1.49 0.23 -15.27
CA ARG A 356 2.61 -0.35 -16.05
C ARG A 356 2.21 -1.64 -16.79
N LYS A 357 1.38 -2.49 -16.17
CA LYS A 357 0.94 -3.77 -16.77
C LYS A 357 -0.22 -3.61 -17.76
N MET A 358 -1.08 -2.63 -17.53
CA MET A 358 -2.29 -2.41 -18.33
C MET A 358 -2.07 -1.46 -19.50
N ALA A 359 -1.09 -0.57 -19.45
CA ALA A 359 -0.79 0.33 -20.55
C ALA A 359 -0.31 -0.47 -21.78
N PRO A 360 -1.01 -0.41 -22.93
CA PRO A 360 -0.60 -1.14 -24.14
C PRO A 360 0.63 -0.54 -24.82
N ASN A 361 0.98 0.70 -24.51
CA ASN A 361 2.13 1.42 -25.03
C ASN A 361 2.62 2.47 -24.01
N ASP A 362 3.79 3.07 -24.26
CA ASP A 362 4.38 4.05 -23.34
C ASP A 362 3.58 5.36 -23.28
N ARG A 363 2.92 5.79 -24.37
CA ARG A 363 2.10 7.01 -24.37
C ARG A 363 0.93 6.93 -23.38
N VAL A 364 0.23 5.80 -23.33
CA VAL A 364 -0.84 5.55 -22.34
C VAL A 364 -0.26 5.56 -20.93
N ARG A 365 0.93 4.98 -20.74
CA ARG A 365 1.62 4.97 -19.45
C ARG A 365 1.96 6.40 -19.00
N ASP A 366 2.44 7.25 -19.90
CA ASP A 366 2.83 8.63 -19.61
C ASP A 366 1.64 9.52 -19.26
N VAL A 367 0.49 9.34 -19.93
CA VAL A 367 -0.76 10.05 -19.59
C VAL A 367 -1.21 9.69 -18.18
N LEU A 368 -1.28 8.38 -17.87
CA LEU A 368 -1.70 7.93 -16.55
C LEU A 368 -0.68 8.24 -15.45
N LYS A 369 0.63 8.21 -15.75
CA LYS A 369 1.69 8.62 -14.82
C LYS A 369 1.53 10.09 -14.41
N ARG A 370 1.30 10.98 -15.38
CA ARG A 370 1.04 12.41 -15.10
C ARG A 370 -0.21 12.59 -14.22
N ALA A 371 -1.30 11.89 -14.53
CA ALA A 371 -2.51 11.92 -13.71
C ALA A 371 -2.26 11.47 -12.26
N VAL A 372 -1.44 10.44 -12.04
CA VAL A 372 -1.03 10.02 -10.68
C VAL A 372 -0.22 11.10 -9.98
N GLU A 373 0.73 11.73 -10.66
CA GLU A 373 1.55 12.82 -10.11
C GLU A 373 0.71 14.04 -9.75
N ASP A 374 -0.25 14.41 -10.58
CA ASP A 374 -1.20 15.49 -10.34
C ASP A 374 -2.11 15.13 -9.16
N TYR A 375 -2.64 13.92 -9.10
CA TYR A 375 -3.40 13.45 -7.94
C TYR A 375 -2.58 13.52 -6.63
N GLN A 376 -1.32 13.09 -6.65
CA GLN A 376 -0.44 13.17 -5.48
C GLN A 376 -0.19 14.62 -5.06
N ARG A 377 0.03 15.51 -6.02
CA ARG A 377 0.30 16.93 -5.77
C ARG A 377 -0.94 17.68 -5.31
N GLU A 378 -2.07 17.48 -5.97
CA GLU A 378 -3.27 18.30 -5.84
C GLU A 378 -4.23 17.75 -4.80
N VAL A 379 -4.45 16.43 -4.77
CA VAL A 379 -5.39 15.80 -3.83
C VAL A 379 -4.67 15.43 -2.54
N LEU A 380 -3.53 14.74 -2.66
CA LEU A 380 -2.79 14.27 -1.49
C LEU A 380 -1.91 15.35 -0.87
N LYS A 381 -1.57 16.42 -1.61
CA LYS A 381 -0.66 17.50 -1.18
C LYS A 381 0.73 16.99 -0.79
N ILE A 382 1.21 15.96 -1.48
CA ILE A 382 2.57 15.45 -1.36
C ILE A 382 3.45 16.29 -2.29
N LYS A 383 4.36 17.08 -1.72
CA LYS A 383 5.18 18.06 -2.46
C LYS A 383 6.34 17.42 -3.21
N ASP A 384 6.98 16.40 -2.63
CA ASP A 384 8.05 15.65 -3.25
C ASP A 384 7.50 14.43 -3.96
N THR A 385 7.12 14.62 -5.23
CA THR A 385 6.76 13.52 -6.15
C THR A 385 7.99 12.76 -6.64
N ALA A 386 9.20 13.14 -6.22
CA ALA A 386 10.51 12.67 -6.70
C ALA A 386 10.74 11.14 -6.65
N ARG A 387 9.76 10.36 -6.17
CA ARG A 387 9.82 8.91 -6.12
C ARG A 387 8.87 8.17 -7.05
N THR A 388 7.97 8.80 -7.82
CA THR A 388 7.11 8.07 -8.79
C THR A 388 7.93 7.11 -9.65
N ASP A 389 9.10 7.55 -10.11
CA ASP A 389 10.04 6.74 -10.89
C ASP A 389 10.58 5.50 -10.15
N CYS A 390 10.85 5.59 -8.84
CA CYS A 390 11.25 4.43 -8.04
C CYS A 390 10.13 3.39 -7.92
N TRP A 391 8.86 3.80 -8.00
CA TRP A 391 7.73 2.85 -8.03
C TRP A 391 7.53 2.24 -9.43
N PHE A 392 7.95 2.92 -10.51
CA PHE A 392 7.90 2.39 -11.88
C PHE A 392 9.09 1.52 -12.23
N MET A 393 10.27 1.75 -11.63
CA MET A 393 11.44 0.87 -11.66
C MET A 393 11.25 -0.26 -10.63
N GLY A 394 10.30 -1.15 -10.88
CA GLY A 394 9.95 -2.21 -9.93
C GLY A 394 11.20 -2.98 -9.43
N PRO A 395 11.31 -3.27 -8.12
CA PRO A 395 12.22 -4.30 -7.67
C PRO A 395 11.74 -5.61 -8.31
N SER A 396 12.66 -6.43 -8.82
CA SER A 396 12.36 -7.84 -8.98
C SER A 396 11.90 -8.35 -7.61
N TRP A 397 10.62 -8.66 -7.44
CA TRP A 397 10.04 -9.16 -6.18
C TRP A 397 10.52 -10.58 -5.80
N GLY A 398 11.74 -10.94 -6.21
CA GLY A 398 12.54 -12.02 -5.65
C GLY A 398 13.64 -11.40 -4.80
N THR A 399 13.53 -11.62 -3.48
CA THR A 399 14.62 -11.60 -2.49
C THR A 399 15.31 -10.30 -2.06
N THR A 400 15.14 -9.13 -2.68
CA THR A 400 15.81 -7.92 -2.17
C THR A 400 14.93 -7.14 -1.19
N SER A 401 15.29 -7.22 0.08
CA SER A 401 14.70 -6.48 1.19
C SER A 401 14.96 -4.97 1.05
N ASN A 402 13.97 -4.16 1.45
CA ASN A 402 13.97 -2.68 1.37
C ASN A 402 15.25 -1.94 1.84
N TRP A 403 16.15 -2.59 2.59
CA TRP A 403 17.40 -1.99 3.05
C TRP A 403 18.46 -1.88 1.94
N GLU A 404 18.51 -2.81 0.97
CA GLU A 404 19.50 -2.76 -0.12
C GLU A 404 19.27 -1.56 -1.06
N LEU A 405 18.01 -1.13 -1.21
CA LEU A 405 17.65 0.09 -1.94
C LEU A 405 18.01 1.37 -1.19
N MET A 406 18.10 1.33 0.14
CA MET A 406 18.60 2.46 0.93
C MET A 406 20.14 2.50 0.96
N GLU A 407 20.81 1.35 0.95
CA GLU A 407 22.28 1.27 0.93
C GLU A 407 22.87 1.65 -0.44
N TYR A 408 22.15 1.36 -1.53
CA TYR A 408 22.50 1.85 -2.86
C TYR A 408 22.44 3.39 -2.95
N ASP A 409 21.53 4.03 -2.21
CA ASP A 409 21.32 5.48 -2.18
C ASP A 409 22.42 6.23 -1.39
N VAL A 410 23.05 5.56 -0.41
CA VAL A 410 24.24 6.08 0.29
C VAL A 410 25.46 6.06 -0.63
N ARG A 411 25.70 4.97 -1.36
CA ARG A 411 26.86 4.85 -2.26
C ARG A 411 26.80 5.79 -3.47
N VAL A 412 25.61 6.05 -4.01
CA VAL A 412 25.43 7.01 -5.11
C VAL A 412 25.62 8.47 -4.66
N ARG A 413 25.33 8.79 -3.39
CA ARG A 413 25.63 10.13 -2.82
C ARG A 413 27.11 10.37 -2.58
N ASP A 414 27.85 9.32 -2.24
CA ASP A 414 29.27 9.42 -1.88
C ASP A 414 30.21 9.28 -3.09
N GLY A 415 29.67 9.07 -4.30
CA GLY A 415 30.46 9.09 -5.54
C GLY A 415 31.45 7.93 -5.69
N GLU A 416 31.29 6.85 -4.92
CA GLU A 416 32.09 5.64 -5.09
C GLU A 416 31.50 4.78 -6.21
N TYR A 417 32.22 4.73 -7.33
CA TYR A 417 32.07 3.68 -8.35
C TYR A 417 33.31 2.79 -8.31
N ASP A 418 33.08 1.48 -8.18
CA ASP A 418 33.91 0.42 -8.76
C ASP A 418 33.08 -0.30 -9.84
#